data_AF-A0A933GTY5-F1
#
_entry.id   AF-A0A933GTY5-F1
#
_cell.length_a   1.000
_cell.length_b   1.000
_cell.length_c   1.000
_cell.angle_alpha   90.00
_cell.angle_beta   90.00
_cell.angle_gamma   90.00
#
_symmetry.space_group_name_H-M   'P 1'
#
loop_
_entity.id
_entity.type
_entity.pdbx_description
1 polymer ?
#
loop_
_entity_poly.entity_id
_entity_poly.type
_entity_poly.pdbx_seq_one_letter_code
_entity_poly.pdbx_strand_id
1 'polypeptide(L)'
;FSVGDCSGCPFRETCLTPGERAGRAGARRRIYLSDVRKRKRAAGQAGRDWRRAELRLRGRIEAKFDEQVNRHGMRRARYWGLARVTIQVVLTAITVNLKRAAKLILQRSAQGPQEVARAMSG
;
A
#
# COMPACT_ATOMS: atom_id res chain seq x y z
N PHE A 1 0.64 20.71 7.01
CA PHE A 1 0.92 21.49 8.21
C PHE A 1 2.18 22.27 7.98
N SER A 2 2.06 23.59 8.03
CA SER A 2 3.14 24.56 7.92
C SER A 2 3.91 24.66 9.25
N VAL A 3 5.02 25.41 9.26
CA VAL A 3 5.72 25.75 10.52
C VAL A 3 4.83 26.63 11.41
N GLY A 4 4.01 27.50 10.80
CA GLY A 4 3.04 28.34 11.51
C GLY A 4 1.93 27.53 12.19
N ASP A 5 1.46 26.45 11.57
CA ASP A 5 0.44 25.57 12.18
C ASP A 5 1.01 24.84 13.42
N CYS A 6 2.33 24.62 13.46
CA CYS A 6 3.01 23.89 14.52
C CYS A 6 3.40 24.78 15.72
N SER A 7 3.59 26.09 15.54
CA SER A 7 4.10 26.97 16.60
C SER A 7 3.12 27.11 17.78
N GLY A 8 1.82 27.11 17.50
CA GLY A 8 0.73 27.17 18.50
C GLY A 8 0.06 25.84 18.82
N CYS A 9 0.61 24.70 18.38
CA CYS A 9 -0.02 23.40 18.58
C CYS A 9 0.13 22.92 20.04
N PRO A 10 -0.94 22.46 20.72
CA PRO A 10 -0.87 21.99 22.11
C PRO A 10 -0.01 20.73 22.28
N PHE A 11 0.29 20.01 21.19
CA PHE A 11 1.15 18.82 21.20
C PHE A 11 2.59 19.10 20.77
N ARG A 12 3.00 20.37 20.61
CA ARG A 12 4.33 20.75 20.07
C ARG A 12 5.50 20.07 20.80
N GLU A 13 5.43 19.99 22.12
CA GLU A 13 6.50 19.43 22.96
C GLU A 13 6.69 17.93 22.79
N THR A 14 5.62 17.19 22.46
CA THR A 14 5.62 15.72 22.32
C THR A 14 5.56 15.24 20.87
N CYS A 15 5.17 16.10 19.93
CA CYS A 15 4.97 15.76 18.52
C CYS A 15 6.28 15.69 17.72
N LEU A 16 7.22 16.59 18.01
CA LEU A 16 8.50 16.75 17.30
C LEU A 16 9.68 16.44 18.23
N THR A 17 10.74 15.86 17.70
CA THR A 17 12.03 15.76 18.41
C THR A 17 12.68 17.14 18.55
N PRO A 18 13.62 17.35 19.51
CA PRO A 18 14.32 18.63 19.67
C PRO A 18 15.00 19.14 18.38
N GLY A 19 15.57 18.23 17.58
CA GLY A 19 16.19 18.57 16.29
C GLY A 19 15.20 19.01 15.22
N GLU A 20 14.00 18.40 15.18
CA GLU A 20 12.89 18.79 14.31
C GLU A 20 12.30 20.16 14.71
N ARG A 21 12.22 20.45 16.01
CA ARG A 21 11.78 21.77 16.52
C ARG A 21 12.74 22.90 16.16
N ALA A 22 14.03 22.62 16.15
CA ALA A 22 15.08 23.59 15.82
C ALA A 22 15.26 23.79 14.30
N GLY A 23 14.42 23.17 13.45
CA GLY A 23 14.53 23.26 11.99
C GLY A 23 15.76 22.57 11.39
N ARG A 24 16.54 21.84 12.23
CA ARG A 24 17.76 21.13 11.84
C ARG A 24 17.49 19.74 11.25
N ALA A 25 16.27 19.23 11.44
CA ALA A 25 15.77 18.02 10.82
C ALA A 25 14.46 18.32 10.07
N GLY A 26 14.21 17.61 8.96
CA GLY A 26 13.00 17.78 8.16
C GLY A 26 11.73 17.39 8.92
N ALA A 27 11.15 18.33 9.65
CA ALA A 27 9.93 18.14 10.43
C ALA A 27 8.69 18.09 9.54
N ARG A 28 8.56 17.05 8.71
CA ARG A 28 7.32 16.82 7.95
C ARG A 28 6.87 15.40 8.18
N ARG A 29 6.19 15.18 9.31
CA ARG A 29 5.29 14.03 9.49
C ARG A 29 4.22 14.11 8.41
N ARG A 30 4.48 13.50 7.25
CA ARG A 30 3.48 13.32 6.19
C ARG A 30 2.48 12.29 6.68
N ILE A 31 1.34 12.78 7.18
CA ILE A 31 0.23 11.93 7.56
C ILE A 31 -0.66 11.77 6.32
N TYR A 32 -0.56 10.62 5.66
CA TYR A 32 -1.57 10.24 4.69
C TYR A 32 -2.83 9.78 5.43
N LEU A 33 -3.92 10.53 5.24
CA LEU A 33 -5.22 10.28 5.83
C LEU A 33 -6.19 9.89 4.71
N SER A 34 -6.20 8.61 4.32
CA SER A 34 -7.25 8.08 3.45
C SER A 34 -8.62 8.21 4.11
N ASP A 35 -9.68 8.26 3.32
CA ASP A 35 -11.03 8.31 3.87
C ASP A 35 -11.38 7.06 4.67
N VAL A 36 -10.84 5.90 4.28
CA VAL A 36 -10.89 4.67 5.08
C VAL A 36 -10.25 4.89 6.46
N ARG A 37 -9.08 5.52 6.52
CA ARG A 37 -8.40 5.81 7.79
C ARG A 37 -9.15 6.85 8.62
N LYS A 38 -9.77 7.86 7.98
CA LYS A 38 -10.63 8.85 8.67
C LYS A 38 -11.83 8.15 9.32
N ARG A 39 -12.56 7.34 8.56
CA ARG A 39 -13.73 6.57 9.06
C ARG A 39 -13.32 5.62 10.19
N LYS A 40 -12.22 4.88 10.04
CA LYS A 40 -11.72 3.98 11.07
C LYS A 40 -11.26 4.71 12.34
N ARG A 41 -10.67 5.91 12.21
CA ARG A 41 -10.33 6.76 13.37
C ARG A 41 -11.59 7.26 14.08
N ALA A 42 -12.56 7.78 13.32
CA ALA A 42 -13.84 8.25 13.87
C ALA A 42 -14.59 7.14 14.63
N ALA A 43 -14.50 5.90 14.13
CA ALA A 43 -15.08 4.72 14.77
C ALA A 43 -14.24 4.13 15.92
N GLY A 44 -13.11 4.73 16.31
CA GLY A 44 -12.21 4.18 17.34
C GLY A 44 -11.44 2.92 16.94
N GLN A 45 -11.53 2.49 15.68
CA GLN A 45 -10.98 1.22 15.16
C GLN A 45 -9.60 1.36 14.53
N ALA A 46 -9.02 2.56 14.46
CA ALA A 46 -7.73 2.82 13.82
C ALA A 46 -6.51 2.53 14.73
N GLY A 47 -6.58 1.44 15.51
CA GLY A 47 -5.53 1.00 16.41
C GLY A 47 -4.26 0.49 15.70
N ARG A 48 -3.22 0.16 16.48
CA ARG A 48 -1.95 -0.33 15.95
C ARG A 48 -2.12 -1.65 15.19
N ASP A 49 -2.94 -2.57 15.69
CA ASP A 49 -3.12 -3.88 15.08
C ASP A 49 -3.86 -3.80 13.74
N TRP A 50 -4.93 -2.99 13.69
CA TRP A 50 -5.60 -2.66 12.43
C TRP A 50 -4.61 -2.08 11.41
N ARG A 51 -3.80 -1.09 11.83
CA ARG A 51 -2.80 -0.48 10.96
C ARG A 51 -1.76 -1.50 10.47
N ARG A 52 -1.30 -2.40 11.34
CA ARG A 52 -0.33 -3.45 11.00
C ARG A 52 -0.93 -4.46 10.02
N ALA A 53 -2.20 -4.83 10.18
CA ALA A 53 -2.90 -5.71 9.25
C ALA A 53 -3.07 -5.05 7.87
N GLU A 54 -3.51 -3.79 7.85
CA GLU A 54 -3.69 -3.01 6.62
C GLU A 54 -2.38 -2.83 5.84
N LEU A 55 -1.28 -2.50 6.52
CA LEU A 55 0.04 -2.36 5.88
C LEU A 55 0.54 -3.68 5.29
N ARG A 56 0.29 -4.81 5.98
CA ARG A 56 0.63 -6.14 5.44
C ARG A 56 -0.15 -6.47 4.17
N LEU A 57 -1.44 -6.11 4.12
CA LEU A 57 -2.25 -6.28 2.92
C LEU A 57 -1.74 -5.38 1.77
N ARG A 58 -1.49 -4.10 2.06
CA ARG A 58 -0.97 -3.15 1.07
C ARG A 58 0.37 -3.55 0.50
N GLY A 59 1.30 -4.05 1.32
CA GLY A 59 2.60 -4.50 0.82
C GLY A 59 2.48 -5.56 -0.29
N ARG A 60 1.46 -6.44 -0.21
CA ARG A 60 1.19 -7.42 -1.27
C ARG A 60 0.66 -6.78 -2.56
N ILE A 61 -0.17 -5.74 -2.42
CA ILE A 61 -0.77 -5.02 -3.55
C ILE A 61 0.29 -4.11 -4.22
N GLU A 62 1.03 -3.34 -3.43
CA GLU A 62 2.07 -2.41 -3.88
C GLU A 62 3.18 -3.14 -4.63
N ALA A 63 3.61 -4.33 -4.17
CA ALA A 63 4.57 -5.15 -4.91
C ALA A 63 4.06 -5.57 -6.31
N LYS A 64 2.75 -5.83 -6.44
CA LYS A 64 2.14 -6.16 -7.75
C LYS A 64 1.91 -4.94 -8.63
N PHE A 65 1.64 -3.79 -8.03
CA PHE A 65 1.60 -2.53 -8.75
C PHE A 65 2.99 -2.16 -9.28
N ASP A 66 4.04 -2.32 -8.46
CA ASP A 66 5.43 -2.11 -8.87
C ASP A 66 5.82 -3.01 -10.05
N GLU A 67 5.44 -4.29 -10.01
CA GLU A 67 5.62 -5.21 -11.13
C GLU A 67 4.97 -4.67 -12.41
N GLN A 68 3.73 -4.21 -12.34
CA GLN A 68 3.01 -3.67 -13.49
C GLN A 68 3.70 -2.41 -14.07
N VAL A 69 4.10 -1.49 -13.20
CA VAL A 69 4.77 -0.23 -13.58
C VAL A 69 6.12 -0.49 -14.23
N ASN A 70 6.95 -1.33 -13.60
CA ASN A 70 8.35 -1.49 -13.99
C ASN A 70 8.59 -2.62 -15.01
N ARG A 71 7.72 -3.63 -15.07
CA ARG A 71 7.92 -4.83 -15.91
C ARG A 71 6.85 -5.04 -16.99
N HIS A 72 5.69 -4.39 -16.88
CA HIS A 72 4.58 -4.55 -17.83
C HIS A 72 4.12 -3.23 -18.47
N GLY A 73 5.02 -2.25 -18.54
CA GLY A 73 4.85 -1.06 -19.37
C GLY A 73 3.88 -0.02 -18.84
N MET A 74 3.37 -0.12 -17.61
CA MET A 74 2.45 0.91 -17.07
C MET A 74 3.13 2.26 -16.80
N ARG A 75 4.47 2.33 -16.74
CA ARG A 75 5.19 3.61 -16.62
C ARG A 75 5.08 4.49 -17.88
N ARG A 76 4.73 3.93 -19.03
CA ARG A 76 4.64 4.65 -20.30
C ARG A 76 3.28 4.41 -20.95
N ALA A 77 2.58 5.50 -21.28
CA ALA A 77 1.39 5.42 -22.11
C ALA A 77 1.79 5.09 -23.55
N ARG A 78 1.29 3.99 -24.10
CA ARG A 78 1.48 3.62 -25.52
C ARG A 78 0.53 4.40 -26.42
N TYR A 79 -0.62 4.79 -25.89
CA TYR A 79 -1.68 5.46 -26.63
C TYR A 79 -1.95 6.86 -26.07
N TRP A 80 -2.48 7.73 -26.92
CA TRP A 80 -2.96 9.05 -26.55
C TRP A 80 -4.44 8.99 -26.14
N GLY A 81 -4.80 9.79 -25.14
CA GLY A 81 -6.17 9.89 -24.63
C GLY A 81 -6.51 8.87 -23.55
N LEU A 82 -7.32 9.33 -22.58
CA LEU A 82 -7.64 8.56 -21.37
C LEU A 82 -8.29 7.22 -21.67
N ALA A 83 -9.22 7.16 -22.63
CA ALA A 83 -9.94 5.92 -22.96
C ALA A 83 -8.99 4.78 -23.38
N ARG A 84 -8.03 5.06 -24.27
CA ARG A 84 -7.06 4.04 -24.74
C ARG A 84 -6.02 3.70 -23.68
N VAL A 85 -5.60 4.67 -22.88
CA VAL A 85 -4.72 4.42 -21.72
C VAL A 85 -5.41 3.55 -20.67
N THR A 86 -6.71 3.78 -20.40
CA THR A 86 -7.50 2.93 -19.50
C THR A 86 -7.52 1.48 -20.01
N ILE A 87 -7.75 1.27 -21.31
CA ILE A 87 -7.68 -0.07 -21.91
C ILE A 87 -6.30 -0.70 -21.69
N GLN A 88 -5.21 0.03 -21.95
CA GLN A 88 -3.85 -0.44 -21.69
C GLN A 88 -3.66 -0.87 -20.22
N VAL A 89 -4.06 -0.03 -19.27
CA VAL A 89 -3.91 -0.29 -17.83
C VAL A 89 -4.71 -1.54 -17.43
N VAL A 90 -5.96 -1.66 -17.87
CA VAL A 90 -6.83 -2.80 -17.55
C VAL A 90 -6.27 -4.09 -18.12
N LEU A 91 -5.83 -4.09 -19.38
CA LEU A 91 -5.22 -5.27 -20.01
C LEU A 91 -3.95 -5.70 -19.28
N THR A 92 -3.06 -4.75 -18.93
CA THR A 92 -1.86 -5.05 -18.15
C THR A 92 -2.22 -5.68 -16.79
N ALA A 93 -3.19 -5.12 -16.07
CA ALA A 93 -3.64 -5.66 -14.79
C ALA A 93 -4.19 -7.08 -14.92
N ILE A 94 -5.00 -7.35 -15.95
CA ILE A 94 -5.52 -8.69 -16.27
C ILE A 94 -4.37 -9.65 -16.52
N THR A 95 -3.42 -9.31 -17.39
CA THR A 95 -2.27 -10.17 -17.71
C THR A 95 -1.46 -10.53 -16.48
N VAL A 96 -1.13 -9.55 -15.62
CA VAL A 96 -0.36 -9.81 -14.39
C VAL A 96 -1.12 -10.70 -13.41
N ASN A 97 -2.42 -10.49 -13.27
CA ASN A 97 -3.27 -11.32 -12.42
C ASN A 97 -3.38 -12.76 -12.95
N LEU A 98 -3.51 -12.95 -14.27
CA LEU A 98 -3.53 -14.29 -14.88
C LEU A 98 -2.20 -15.01 -14.70
N LYS A 99 -1.07 -14.34 -14.91
CA LYS A 99 0.27 -14.90 -14.64
C LYS A 99 0.40 -15.36 -13.19
N ARG A 100 -0.13 -14.57 -12.24
CA ARG A 100 -0.14 -14.93 -10.82
C ARG A 100 -1.04 -16.13 -10.55
N ALA A 101 -2.25 -16.17 -11.10
CA ALA A 101 -3.18 -17.29 -10.94
C ALA A 101 -2.56 -18.59 -11.46
N ALA A 102 -1.99 -18.58 -12.67
CA ALA A 102 -1.30 -19.73 -13.25
C ALA A 102 -0.14 -20.22 -12.35
N LYS A 103 0.69 -19.29 -11.84
CA LYS A 103 1.77 -19.64 -10.89
C LYS A 103 1.23 -20.32 -9.63
N LEU A 104 0.16 -19.80 -9.03
CA LEU A 104 -0.43 -20.36 -7.80
C LEU A 104 -1.05 -21.74 -8.04
N ILE A 105 -1.71 -21.93 -9.20
CA ILE A 105 -2.26 -23.23 -9.61
C ILE A 105 -1.13 -24.25 -9.75
N LEU A 106 -0.06 -23.91 -10.49
CA LEU A 106 1.08 -24.80 -10.68
C LEU A 106 1.78 -25.15 -9.35
N GLN A 107 1.97 -24.17 -8.46
CA GLN A 107 2.53 -24.41 -7.13
C GLN A 107 1.65 -25.35 -6.30
N ARG A 108 0.33 -25.16 -6.33
CA ARG A 108 -0.61 -26.03 -5.60
C ARG A 108 -0.64 -27.45 -6.17
N SER A 109 -0.58 -27.59 -7.48
CA SER A 109 -0.49 -28.91 -8.14
C SER A 109 0.82 -29.64 -7.81
N ALA A 110 1.92 -28.91 -7.65
CA ALA A 110 3.23 -29.47 -7.30
C ALA A 110 3.36 -29.91 -5.82
N GLN A 111 2.58 -29.33 -4.91
CA GLN A 111 2.62 -29.65 -3.46
C GLN A 111 1.93 -30.98 -3.10
N GLY A 112 1.20 -31.59 -4.03
CA GLY A 112 0.47 -32.85 -3.80
C GLY A 112 -0.61 -32.77 -2.72
N PRO A 113 -1.48 -33.80 -2.57
CA PRO A 113 -2.58 -33.78 -1.59
C PRO A 113 -2.14 -33.73 -0.12
N GLN A 114 -0.89 -34.10 0.21
CA GLN A 114 -0.46 -34.38 1.57
C GLN A 114 0.05 -33.14 2.35
N GLU A 115 0.58 -32.10 1.69
CA GLU A 115 0.99 -30.86 2.39
C GLU A 115 -0.20 -29.96 2.76
N VAL A 116 -1.26 -29.95 1.95
CA VAL A 116 -2.44 -29.09 2.16
C VAL A 116 -3.23 -29.51 3.40
N ALA A 117 -3.29 -30.81 3.69
CA ALA A 117 -3.94 -31.35 4.89
C ALA A 117 -3.18 -31.03 6.19
N ARG A 118 -1.84 -30.91 6.13
CA ARG A 118 -1.00 -30.54 7.28
C ARG A 118 -1.10 -29.06 7.62
N ALA A 119 -1.29 -28.17 6.65
CA ALA A 119 -1.39 -26.72 6.86
C ALA A 119 -2.75 -26.24 7.39
N MET A 120 -3.79 -27.08 7.33
CA MET A 120 -5.14 -26.75 7.84
C MET A 120 -5.40 -27.28 9.27
N SER A 121 -4.45 -28.01 9.85
CA SER A 121 -4.57 -28.68 11.15
C SER A 121 -3.73 -28.02 12.26
N GLY A 122 -3.17 -26.81 12.01
CA GLY A 122 -2.30 -26.08 12.93
C GLY A 122 -2.68 -24.61 13.06
#